data_AF-A0A426CPQ7-F1
#
_entry.id   AF-A0A426CPQ7-F1
#
_cell.length_a   1.000
_cell.length_b   1.000
_cell.length_c   1.000
_cell.angle_alpha   90.00
_cell.angle_beta   90.00
_cell.angle_gamma   90.00
#
_symmetry.space_group_name_H-M   'P 1'
#
loop_
_entity.id
_entity.type
_entity.pdbx_description
1 polymer ?
#
loop_
_entity_poly.entity_id
_entity_poly.type
_entity_poly.pdbx_seq_one_letter_code
_entity_poly.pdbx_strand_id
1 'polypeptide(L)'
;MIDLIKKTLLAGVGAAVVTKEKVEDTLHDFVRQGKVSAGDARIMAEKIAEQGRREFEDVSEKLTARFKELTARESSVLKDRVATLEQRIAALEARLNNESAPAETPTRNGEP
;
A
#
# COMPACT_ATOMS: atom_id res chain seq x y z
N MET A 1 -9.72 -0.02 12.58
CA MET A 1 -10.15 0.29 11.19
C MET A 1 -9.39 -0.54 10.15
N ILE A 2 -8.06 -0.59 10.18
CA ILE A 2 -7.23 -1.44 9.29
C ILE A 2 -7.65 -2.92 9.31
N ASP A 3 -8.04 -3.44 10.48
CA ASP A 3 -8.44 -4.84 10.65
C ASP A 3 -9.77 -5.19 9.97
N LEU A 4 -10.68 -4.22 9.86
CA LEU A 4 -11.94 -4.39 9.15
C LEU A 4 -11.70 -4.38 7.64
N ILE A 5 -10.81 -3.52 7.14
CA ILE A 5 -10.41 -3.53 5.72
C ILE A 5 -9.71 -4.84 5.36
N LYS A 6 -8.81 -5.35 6.22
CA LYS A 6 -8.18 -6.67 6.03
C LYS A 6 -9.22 -7.79 6.04
N LYS A 7 -10.17 -7.78 6.97
CA LYS A 7 -11.24 -8.78 7.03
C LYS A 7 -12.22 -8.67 5.86
N THR A 8 -12.52 -7.48 5.37
CA THR A 8 -13.41 -7.26 4.21
C THR A 8 -12.70 -7.54 2.89
N LEU A 9 -11.39 -7.30 2.77
CA LEU A 9 -10.57 -7.79 1.65
C LEU A 9 -10.43 -9.30 1.71
N LEU A 10 -10.18 -9.88 2.88
CA LEU A 10 -10.10 -11.32 3.06
C LEU A 10 -11.47 -11.98 2.90
N ALA A 11 -12.57 -11.29 3.14
CA ALA A 11 -13.92 -11.75 2.80
C ALA A 11 -14.27 -11.49 1.32
N GLY A 12 -13.79 -10.41 0.72
CA GLY A 12 -14.03 -10.07 -0.68
C GLY A 12 -13.18 -10.86 -1.67
N VAL A 13 -11.98 -11.26 -1.25
CA VAL A 13 -11.07 -12.15 -1.97
C VAL A 13 -11.27 -13.61 -1.49
N GLY A 14 -11.66 -13.84 -0.23
CA GLY A 14 -11.82 -15.17 0.37
C GLY A 14 -13.21 -15.81 0.29
N ALA A 15 -14.30 -15.06 0.09
CA ALA A 15 -15.63 -15.64 -0.11
C ALA A 15 -15.80 -16.27 -1.51
N ALA A 16 -14.83 -16.08 -2.42
CA ALA A 16 -14.82 -16.62 -3.77
C ALA A 16 -13.46 -17.20 -4.17
N VAL A 17 -12.61 -17.65 -3.23
CA VAL A 17 -11.47 -18.51 -3.60
C VAL A 17 -12.07 -19.80 -4.13
N VAL A 18 -12.21 -19.85 -5.45
CA VAL A 18 -12.41 -21.07 -6.21
C VAL A 18 -11.11 -21.85 -6.07
N THR A 19 -10.99 -22.64 -5.00
CA THR A 19 -9.84 -23.54 -4.81
C THR A 19 -9.93 -24.68 -5.81
N LYS A 20 -8.78 -25.26 -6.14
CA LYS A 20 -8.69 -26.43 -7.01
C LYS A 20 -9.62 -27.54 -6.53
N GLU A 21 -9.66 -27.81 -5.22
CA GLU A 21 -10.56 -28.78 -4.62
C GLU A 21 -12.04 -28.46 -4.89
N LYS A 22 -12.44 -27.18 -4.81
CA LYS A 22 -13.84 -26.79 -5.02
C LYS A 22 -14.27 -26.91 -6.50
N VAL A 23 -13.35 -26.63 -7.43
CA VAL A 23 -13.56 -26.84 -8.86
C VAL A 23 -13.68 -28.32 -9.17
N GLU A 24 -12.78 -29.14 -8.63
CA GLU A 24 -12.79 -30.59 -8.82
C GLU A 24 -14.10 -31.22 -8.30
N ASP A 25 -14.56 -30.82 -7.11
CA ASP A 25 -15.83 -31.28 -6.54
C ASP A 25 -17.04 -30.92 -7.44
N THR A 26 -17.11 -29.66 -7.90
CA THR A 26 -18.23 -29.20 -8.74
C THR A 26 -18.26 -29.87 -10.11
N LEU A 27 -17.09 -30.07 -10.72
CA LEU A 27 -16.97 -30.81 -11.97
C LEU A 27 -17.30 -32.28 -11.80
N HIS A 28 -16.90 -32.89 -10.69
CA HIS A 28 -17.23 -34.28 -10.39
C HIS A 28 -18.75 -34.47 -10.20
N ASP A 29 -19.44 -33.52 -9.59
CA ASP A 29 -20.90 -33.53 -9.51
C ASP A 29 -21.57 -33.39 -10.88
N PHE A 30 -20.97 -32.62 -11.81
CA PHE A 30 -21.45 -32.54 -13.20
C PHE A 30 -21.21 -33.83 -13.98
N VAL A 31 -20.13 -34.56 -13.69
CA VAL A 31 -19.88 -35.90 -14.24
C VAL A 31 -20.91 -36.89 -13.71
N ARG A 32 -21.19 -36.88 -12.40
CA ARG A 32 -22.22 -37.74 -11.78
C ARG A 32 -23.62 -37.47 -12.33
N GLN A 33 -23.92 -36.23 -12.68
CA GLN A 33 -25.20 -35.84 -13.31
C GLN A 33 -25.23 -36.15 -14.82
N GLY A 34 -24.16 -36.70 -15.40
CA GLY A 34 -24.06 -36.99 -16.84
C GLY A 34 -23.97 -35.75 -17.74
N LYS A 35 -23.76 -34.56 -17.15
CA LYS A 35 -23.72 -33.28 -17.87
C LYS A 35 -22.37 -33.00 -18.54
N VAL A 36 -21.31 -33.62 -18.03
CA VAL A 36 -19.93 -33.44 -18.50
C VAL A 36 -19.23 -34.80 -18.46
N SER A 37 -18.39 -35.14 -19.44
CA SER A 37 -17.59 -36.37 -19.37
C SER A 37 -16.44 -36.22 -18.37
N ALA A 38 -15.98 -37.31 -17.76
CA ALA A 38 -14.84 -37.26 -16.84
C ALA A 38 -13.57 -36.67 -17.48
N GLY A 39 -13.39 -36.87 -18.80
CA GLY A 39 -12.30 -36.28 -19.57
C GLY A 39 -12.42 -34.76 -19.70
N ASP A 40 -13.61 -34.28 -20.07
CA ASP A 40 -13.87 -32.84 -20.25
C ASP A 40 -13.77 -32.08 -18.93
N ALA A 41 -14.23 -32.69 -17.84
CA ALA A 41 -14.07 -32.16 -16.50
C ALA A 41 -12.59 -31.94 -16.17
N ARG A 42 -11.73 -32.95 -16.38
CA ARG A 42 -10.30 -32.83 -16.09
C ARG A 42 -9.64 -31.70 -16.89
N ILE A 43 -9.97 -31.58 -18.18
CA ILE A 43 -9.46 -30.52 -19.05
C ILE A 43 -9.92 -29.13 -18.57
N MET A 44 -11.19 -28.99 -18.19
CA MET A 44 -11.72 -27.73 -17.67
C MET A 44 -11.06 -27.34 -16.34
N ALA A 45 -10.88 -28.27 -15.41
CA ALA A 45 -10.21 -28.00 -14.13
C ALA A 45 -8.77 -27.52 -14.33
N GLU A 46 -8.03 -28.17 -15.23
CA GLU A 46 -6.65 -27.81 -15.55
C GLU A 46 -6.57 -26.42 -16.20
N LYS A 47 -7.48 -26.12 -17.13
CA LYS A 47 -7.57 -24.81 -17.77
C LYS A 47 -7.94 -23.69 -16.79
N ILE A 48 -8.88 -23.93 -15.88
CA ILE A 48 -9.25 -22.97 -14.83
C ILE A 48 -8.07 -22.71 -13.89
N ALA A 49 -7.33 -23.75 -13.50
CA ALA A 49 -6.15 -23.61 -12.64
C ALA A 49 -4.99 -22.87 -13.33
N GLU A 50 -4.78 -23.10 -14.62
CA GLU A 50 -3.76 -22.43 -15.43
C GLU A 50 -4.10 -20.96 -15.66
N GLN A 51 -5.33 -20.65 -16.06
CA GLN A 51 -5.78 -19.26 -16.25
C GLN A 51 -5.82 -18.49 -14.93
N GLY A 52 -6.32 -19.12 -13.86
CA GLY A 52 -6.39 -18.52 -12.53
C GLY A 52 -5.01 -18.13 -12.00
N ARG A 53 -3.98 -18.97 -12.22
CA ARG A 53 -2.59 -18.62 -11.85
C ARG A 53 -2.08 -17.38 -12.58
N ARG A 54 -2.26 -17.32 -13.90
CA ARG A 54 -1.80 -16.17 -14.71
C ARG A 54 -2.53 -14.89 -14.35
N GLU A 55 -3.86 -14.94 -14.23
CA GLU A 55 -4.64 -13.77 -13.85
C GLU A 55 -4.30 -13.29 -12.44
N PHE A 56 -4.02 -14.22 -11.51
CA PHE A 56 -3.58 -13.87 -10.16
C PHE A 56 -2.21 -13.19 -10.15
N GLU A 57 -1.25 -13.67 -10.94
CA GLU A 57 0.06 -13.03 -11.11
C GLU A 57 -0.07 -11.61 -11.67
N ASP A 58 -0.80 -11.43 -12.77
CA ASP A 58 -1.03 -10.12 -13.40
C ASP A 58 -1.70 -9.13 -12.44
N VAL A 59 -2.71 -9.59 -11.69
CA VAL A 59 -3.42 -8.77 -10.70
C VAL A 59 -2.49 -8.42 -9.55
N SER A 60 -1.69 -9.38 -9.06
CA SER A 60 -0.75 -9.16 -7.96
C SER A 60 0.36 -8.17 -8.32
N GLU A 61 0.89 -8.24 -9.54
CA GLU A 61 1.86 -7.27 -10.05
C GLU A 61 1.26 -5.86 -10.15
N LYS A 62 0.05 -5.74 -10.73
CA LYS A 62 -0.67 -4.45 -10.83
C LYS A 62 -0.97 -3.88 -9.45
N LEU A 63 -1.42 -4.70 -8.51
CA LEU A 63 -1.67 -4.27 -7.12
C LEU A 63 -0.37 -3.78 -6.48
N THR A 64 0.72 -4.52 -6.61
CA THR A 64 2.03 -4.16 -6.05
C THR A 64 2.53 -2.84 -6.63
N ALA A 65 2.39 -2.65 -7.94
CA ALA A 65 2.75 -1.40 -8.60
C ALA A 65 1.92 -0.21 -8.08
N ARG A 66 0.61 -0.38 -7.94
CA ARG A 66 -0.28 0.64 -7.37
C ARG A 66 0.05 0.95 -5.91
N PHE A 67 0.35 -0.07 -5.12
CA PHE A 67 0.73 0.11 -3.71
C PHE A 67 2.05 0.89 -3.59
N LYS A 68 3.05 0.57 -4.43
CA LYS A 68 4.29 1.34 -4.53
C LYS A 68 4.05 2.78 -4.94
N GLU A 69 3.20 3.04 -5.93
CA GLU A 69 2.87 4.39 -6.38
C GLU A 69 2.23 5.22 -5.25
N LEU A 70 1.26 4.64 -4.53
CA LEU A 70 0.60 5.29 -3.40
C LEU A 70 1.58 5.58 -2.26
N THR A 71 2.41 4.60 -1.90
CA THR A 71 3.40 4.75 -0.81
C THR A 71 4.48 5.77 -1.18
N ALA A 72 4.90 5.84 -2.44
CA ALA A 72 5.88 6.82 -2.91
C ALA A 72 5.31 8.25 -2.86
N ARG A 73 4.04 8.44 -3.24
CA ARG A 73 3.36 9.74 -3.13
C ARG A 73 3.24 10.19 -1.67
N GLU A 74 2.81 9.32 -0.76
CA GLU A 74 2.72 9.67 0.66
C GLU A 74 4.10 9.97 1.27
N SER A 75 5.12 9.19 0.90
CA SER A 75 6.49 9.40 1.40
C SER A 75 7.08 10.74 0.96
N SER A 76 6.78 11.22 -0.25
CA SER A 76 7.19 12.55 -0.71
C SER A 76 6.53 13.65 0.10
N VAL A 77 5.22 13.57 0.29
CA VAL A 77 4.45 14.56 1.08
C VAL A 77 4.93 14.61 2.54
N LEU A 78 5.27 13.46 3.12
CA LEU A 78 5.87 13.39 4.46
C LEU A 78 7.24 14.07 4.52
N LYS A 79 8.12 13.83 3.53
CA LYS A 79 9.44 14.47 3.45
C LYS A 79 9.34 15.98 3.30
N ASP A 80 8.45 16.46 2.43
CA ASP A 80 8.24 17.91 2.22
C ASP A 80 7.73 18.60 3.50
N ARG A 81 6.84 17.92 4.24
CA ARG A 81 6.38 18.39 5.56
C ARG A 81 7.49 18.43 6.60
N VAL A 82 8.38 17.44 6.62
CA VAL A 82 9.54 17.42 7.53
C VAL A 82 10.51 18.56 7.18
N ALA A 83 10.86 18.72 5.91
CA ALA A 83 11.75 19.81 5.47
C ALA A 83 11.18 21.20 5.81
N THR A 84 9.87 21.39 5.66
CA THR A 84 9.19 22.64 6.05
C THR A 84 9.29 22.88 7.55
N LEU A 85 9.14 21.83 8.37
CA LEU A 85 9.28 21.94 9.83
C LEU A 85 10.72 22.26 10.24
N GLU A 86 11.71 21.62 9.63
CA GLU A 86 13.13 21.89 9.86
C GLU A 86 13.49 23.35 9.54
N GLN A 87 13.00 23.89 8.41
CA GLN A 87 13.19 25.30 8.07
C GLN A 87 12.57 26.26 9.10
N ARG A 88 11.38 25.93 9.61
CA ARG A 88 10.71 26.74 10.63
C ARG A 88 11.47 26.70 11.96
N ILE A 89 11.99 25.53 12.34
CA ILE A 89 12.81 25.37 13.54
C ILE A 89 14.09 26.20 13.39
N ALA A 90 14.82 26.08 12.28
CA ALA A 90 16.03 26.85 12.02
C ALA A 90 15.78 28.37 12.03
N ALA A 91 14.65 28.83 11.47
CA ALA A 91 14.27 30.24 11.50
C ALA A 91 13.92 30.74 12.92
N LEU A 92 13.32 29.88 13.75
CA LEU A 92 13.03 30.21 15.15
C LEU A 92 14.30 30.23 15.99
N GLU A 93 15.20 29.26 15.80
CA GLU A 93 16.51 29.20 16.46
C GLU A 93 17.37 30.42 16.12
N ALA A 94 17.40 30.85 14.85
CA ALA A 94 18.11 32.05 14.42
C ALA A 94 17.55 33.33 15.08
N ARG A 95 16.23 33.41 15.27
CA ARG A 95 15.60 34.54 15.97
C ARG A 95 15.92 34.53 17.46
N LEU A 96 15.86 33.36 18.10
CA LEU A 96 16.22 33.22 19.51
C LEU A 96 17.69 33.61 19.76
N ASN A 97 18.59 33.22 18.86
CA ASN A 97 20.01 33.56 18.94
C ASN A 97 20.27 35.07 18.74
N ASN A 98 19.50 35.73 17.86
CA ASN A 98 19.58 37.19 17.68
C ASN A 98 18.98 37.96 18.86
N GLU A 99 17.97 37.42 19.54
CA GLU A 99 17.38 38.04 20.74
C GLU A 99 18.24 37.80 22.01
N SER A 100 19.09 36.76 21.98
CA SER A 100 20.04 36.43 23.04
C SER A 100 21.40 37.13 22.89
N ALA A 101 21.64 37.86 21.79
CA ALA A 101 22.82 38.70 21.64
C ALA A 101 22.62 39.96 22.51
N PRO A 102 23.43 40.17 23.57
CA PRO A 102 23.20 41.24 24.52
C PRO A 102 23.38 42.60 23.81
N ALA A 103 22.42 43.48 24.07
CA ALA A 103 22.54 44.90 23.82
C ALA A 103 23.74 45.45 24.61
N GLU A 104 24.92 45.54 24.00
CA GLU A 104 25.97 46.41 24.51
C GLU A 104 25.61 47.86 24.19
N THR A 105 25.03 48.46 25.23
CA THR A 105 24.85 49.87 25.58
C THR A 105 25.75 50.88 24.84
N PRO A 106 25.21 52.05 24.42
CA PRO A 106 25.98 53.12 23.80
C PRO A 106 26.90 53.78 24.84
N THR A 107 28.22 53.64 24.68
CA THR A 107 29.18 54.37 25.52
C THR A 107 29.28 55.81 25.05
N ARG A 108 28.53 56.66 25.74
CA ARG A 108 28.63 58.11 25.74
C ARG A 108 29.94 58.57 26.41
N ASN A 109 30.62 59.51 25.75
CA ASN A 109 31.64 60.46 26.23
C ASN A 109 33.10 59.99 26.38
N GLY A 110 33.98 60.77 25.76
CA GLY A 110 35.41 60.82 26.08
C GLY A 110 36.28 61.44 24.98
N GLU A 111 35.98 62.67 24.54
CA GLU A 111 37.01 63.54 23.95
C GLU A 111 38.12 63.80 24.99
N PRO A 112 39.36 64.00 24.54
CA PRO A 112 39.89 65.36 24.45
C PRO A 112 40.36 65.78 23.06
#